data_AF-A0A8S3S8L4-F1
#
_entry.id   AF-A0A8S3S8L4-F1
#
_cell.length_a   1.000
_cell.length_b   1.000
_cell.length_c   1.000
_cell.angle_alpha   90.00
_cell.angle_beta   90.00
_cell.angle_gamma   90.00
#
_symmetry.space_group_name_H-M   'P 1'
#
loop_
_entity.id
_entity.type
_entity.pdbx_description
1 polymer ?
#
loop_
_entity_poly.entity_id
_entity_poly.type
_entity_poly.pdbx_seq_one_letter_code
_entity_poly.pdbx_strand_id
1 'polypeptide(L)'
;MATSFKNPPTFDPRSMTYETWKNEISVWQLVTDLKVDKQALAVSLTLTGNAREVAMDVPAADLAKEDGMAKLITQLDKAFLRDDKDKAYEAYKNFDTFVKTENLSMSDYIIEFDKRYSKSKKYDMTLPEAVLAFKLLDNAGLSSRDKQLALTASSDVKSAGVDTLNINL
;
A
#
# COMPACT_ATOMS: atom_id res chain seq x y z
N MET A 1 -13.96 25.05 22.79
CA MET A 1 -13.52 25.81 21.60
C MET A 1 -13.87 24.98 20.38
N ALA A 2 -14.59 25.55 19.40
CA ALA A 2 -14.93 24.82 18.18
C ALA A 2 -13.65 24.59 17.35
N THR A 3 -13.31 23.33 17.10
CA THR A 3 -12.19 22.96 16.22
C THR A 3 -12.54 23.41 14.80
N SER A 4 -11.87 24.46 14.32
CA SER A 4 -12.17 25.07 13.02
C SER A 4 -11.40 24.33 11.92
N PHE A 5 -12.06 23.46 11.15
CA PHE A 5 -11.48 22.71 10.02
C PHE A 5 -11.36 23.55 8.73
N LYS A 6 -10.91 24.80 8.86
CA LYS A 6 -10.81 25.75 7.73
C LYS A 6 -9.59 25.52 6.84
N ASN A 7 -8.56 24.88 7.38
CA ASN A 7 -7.32 24.62 6.65
C ASN A 7 -7.33 23.18 6.12
N PRO A 8 -7.16 22.96 4.81
CA PRO A 8 -7.05 21.63 4.27
C PRO A 8 -5.70 20.98 4.61
N PRO A 9 -5.64 19.63 4.65
CA PRO A 9 -4.40 18.87 4.75
C PRO A 9 -3.34 19.29 3.72
N THR A 10 -2.09 19.37 4.13
CA THR A 10 -0.95 19.65 3.25
C THR A 10 -0.42 18.37 2.60
N PHE A 11 -0.03 18.45 1.32
CA PHE A 11 0.65 17.34 0.66
C PHE A 11 2.17 17.50 0.74
N ASP A 12 2.85 16.56 1.41
CA ASP A 12 4.31 16.44 1.40
C ASP A 12 4.72 15.04 0.89
N PRO A 13 5.25 14.93 -0.34
CA PRO A 13 5.60 13.64 -0.93
C PRO A 13 6.75 12.93 -0.21
N ARG A 14 7.44 13.60 0.74
CA ARG A 14 8.49 12.98 1.56
C ARG A 14 7.95 12.23 2.78
N SER A 15 6.74 12.56 3.23
CA SER A 15 6.15 12.02 4.46
C SER A 15 4.87 11.24 4.23
N MET A 16 4.17 11.44 3.11
CA MET A 16 2.94 10.73 2.77
C MET A 16 2.83 10.38 1.29
N THR A 17 2.03 9.34 0.99
CA THR A 17 1.66 9.01 -0.39
C THR A 17 0.56 9.93 -0.90
N TYR A 18 0.47 10.11 -2.22
CA TYR A 18 -0.61 10.87 -2.84
C TYR A 18 -1.99 10.31 -2.52
N GLU A 19 -2.13 8.98 -2.47
CA GLU A 19 -3.39 8.30 -2.11
C GLU A 19 -3.77 8.54 -0.65
N THR A 20 -2.81 8.52 0.27
CA THR A 20 -3.05 8.86 1.69
C THR A 20 -3.55 10.30 1.80
N TRP A 21 -2.88 11.24 1.13
CA TRP A 21 -3.30 12.64 1.12
C TRP A 21 -4.71 12.82 0.53
N LYS A 22 -5.00 12.16 -0.59
CA LYS A 22 -6.33 12.20 -1.24
C LYS A 22 -7.43 11.68 -0.32
N ASN A 23 -7.15 10.65 0.47
CA ASN A 23 -8.06 10.16 1.51
C ASN A 23 -8.24 11.19 2.64
N GLU A 24 -7.17 11.86 3.10
CA GLU A 24 -7.27 12.94 4.10
C GLU A 24 -8.08 14.13 3.59
N ILE A 25 -7.93 14.53 2.32
CA ILE A 25 -8.78 15.54 1.68
C ILE A 25 -10.24 15.11 1.72
N SER A 26 -10.53 13.85 1.39
CA SER A 26 -11.91 13.32 1.42
C SER A 26 -12.51 13.41 2.83
N VAL A 27 -11.74 13.07 3.87
CA VAL A 27 -12.17 13.23 5.27
C VAL A 27 -12.37 14.70 5.62
N TRP A 28 -11.46 15.58 5.22
CA TRP A 28 -11.57 17.02 5.46
C TRP A 28 -12.82 17.62 4.82
N GLN A 29 -13.17 17.22 3.59
CA GLN A 29 -14.39 17.69 2.91
C GLN A 29 -15.68 17.34 3.68
N LEU A 30 -15.69 16.25 4.45
CA LEU A 30 -16.84 15.83 5.26
C LEU A 30 -17.01 16.66 6.55
N VAL A 31 -15.93 17.30 7.03
CA VAL A 31 -15.92 18.00 8.33
C VAL A 31 -15.71 19.51 8.23
N THR A 32 -15.34 20.01 7.06
CA THR A 32 -15.09 21.44 6.83
C THR A 32 -16.38 22.25 6.74
N ASP A 33 -16.33 23.50 7.24
CA ASP A 33 -17.38 24.51 7.08
C ASP A 33 -17.20 25.35 5.80
N LEU A 34 -16.16 25.07 5.02
CA LEU A 34 -15.86 25.78 3.80
C LEU A 34 -16.84 25.39 2.68
N LYS A 35 -17.45 26.39 2.05
CA LYS A 35 -18.34 26.19 0.91
C LYS A 35 -17.64 25.40 -0.20
N VAL A 36 -18.38 24.51 -0.88
CA VAL A 36 -17.85 23.60 -1.91
C VAL A 36 -17.07 24.36 -2.99
N ASP A 37 -17.57 25.52 -3.43
CA ASP A 37 -16.95 26.41 -4.43
C ASP A 37 -15.66 27.10 -3.95
N LYS A 38 -15.28 26.95 -2.68
CA LYS A 38 -14.01 27.46 -2.11
C LYS A 38 -13.04 26.36 -1.75
N GLN A 39 -13.48 25.10 -1.67
CA GLN A 39 -12.64 24.00 -1.20
C GLN A 39 -11.46 23.74 -2.13
N ALA A 40 -11.68 23.67 -3.44
CA ALA A 40 -10.60 23.39 -4.39
C ALA A 40 -9.55 24.51 -4.43
N LEU A 41 -9.99 25.77 -4.29
CA LEU A 41 -9.09 26.92 -4.15
C LEU A 41 -8.24 26.80 -2.88
N ALA A 42 -8.86 26.50 -1.73
CA ALA A 42 -8.13 26.34 -0.47
C ALA A 42 -7.10 25.22 -0.55
N VAL A 43 -7.46 24.06 -1.12
CA VAL A 43 -6.54 22.94 -1.33
C VAL A 43 -5.41 23.33 -2.28
N SER A 44 -5.70 24.00 -3.40
CA SER A 44 -4.65 24.41 -4.36
C SER A 44 -3.58 25.33 -3.73
N LEU A 45 -3.95 26.10 -2.71
CA LEU A 45 -3.05 27.01 -2.00
C LEU A 45 -2.19 26.31 -0.95
N THR A 46 -2.55 25.11 -0.48
CA THR A 46 -1.70 24.32 0.43
C THR A 46 -0.70 23.43 -0.30
N LEU A 47 -0.87 23.24 -1.61
CA LEU A 47 0.07 22.48 -2.45
C LEU A 47 1.38 23.25 -2.66
N THR A 48 2.47 22.51 -2.79
CA THR A 48 3.81 23.04 -3.03
C THR A 48 4.53 22.24 -4.12
N GLY A 49 5.62 22.80 -4.67
CA GLY A 49 6.43 22.17 -5.72
C GLY A 49 5.60 21.77 -6.95
N ASN A 50 5.91 20.61 -7.53
CA ASN A 50 5.25 20.09 -8.73
C ASN A 50 3.72 19.93 -8.56
N ALA A 51 3.25 19.62 -7.36
CA ALA A 51 1.80 19.49 -7.12
C ALA A 51 1.09 20.84 -7.25
N ARG A 52 1.75 21.94 -6.85
CA ARG A 52 1.25 23.30 -7.07
C ARG A 52 1.25 23.66 -8.54
N GLU A 53 2.31 23.35 -9.27
CA GLU A 53 2.40 23.62 -10.71
C GLU A 53 1.24 22.95 -11.46
N VAL A 54 1.03 21.65 -11.22
CA VAL A 54 -0.09 20.88 -11.81
C VAL A 54 -1.46 21.44 -11.43
N ALA A 55 -1.63 21.90 -10.18
CA ALA A 55 -2.88 22.50 -9.74
C ALA A 55 -3.16 23.86 -10.39
N MET A 56 -2.11 24.66 -10.65
CA MET A 56 -2.23 25.99 -11.26
C MET A 56 -2.52 25.94 -12.77
N ASP A 57 -2.37 24.77 -13.41
CA ASP A 57 -2.85 24.53 -14.78
C ASP A 57 -4.38 24.52 -14.87
N VAL A 58 -5.08 24.29 -13.76
CA VAL A 58 -6.54 24.38 -13.71
C VAL A 58 -6.95 25.83 -13.47
N PRO A 59 -7.74 26.46 -14.35
CA PRO A 59 -8.16 27.85 -14.16
C PRO A 59 -8.87 28.07 -12.83
N ALA A 60 -8.56 29.17 -12.13
CA ALA A 60 -9.18 29.49 -10.84
C ALA A 60 -10.72 29.58 -10.93
N ALA A 61 -11.25 30.03 -12.07
CA ALA A 61 -12.69 30.06 -12.34
C ALA A 61 -13.33 28.66 -12.42
N ASP A 62 -12.56 27.64 -12.82
CA ASP A 62 -13.02 26.25 -12.83
C ASP A 62 -12.90 25.60 -11.46
N LEU A 63 -11.88 25.95 -10.68
CA LEU A 63 -11.74 25.54 -9.28
C LEU A 63 -12.82 26.16 -8.39
N ALA A 64 -13.33 27.34 -8.74
CA ALA A 64 -14.37 28.06 -8.01
C ALA A 64 -15.81 27.56 -8.29
N LYS A 65 -15.96 26.35 -8.85
CA LYS A 65 -17.26 25.71 -9.15
C LYS A 65 -17.53 24.58 -8.16
N GLU A 66 -18.78 24.11 -8.10
CA GLU A 66 -19.16 22.96 -7.27
C GLU A 66 -18.38 21.68 -7.65
N ASP A 67 -18.02 21.53 -8.93
CA ASP A 67 -17.19 20.43 -9.46
C ASP A 67 -15.67 20.71 -9.40
N GLY A 68 -15.27 21.84 -8.81
CA GLY A 68 -13.88 22.30 -8.80
C GLY A 68 -12.91 21.32 -8.15
N MET A 69 -13.34 20.65 -7.07
CA MET A 69 -12.51 19.63 -6.40
C MET A 69 -12.28 18.42 -7.31
N ALA A 70 -13.32 17.96 -8.02
CA ALA A 70 -13.20 16.83 -8.93
C ALA A 70 -12.21 17.14 -10.06
N LYS A 71 -12.23 18.37 -10.59
CA LYS A 71 -11.27 18.82 -11.61
C LYS A 71 -9.84 18.87 -11.08
N LEU A 72 -9.64 19.43 -9.88
CA LEU A 72 -8.33 19.48 -9.23
C LEU A 72 -7.75 18.08 -9.04
N ILE A 73 -8.54 17.17 -8.44
CA ILE A 73 -8.13 15.79 -8.20
C ILE A 73 -7.87 15.05 -9.50
N THR A 74 -8.68 15.24 -10.54
CA THR A 74 -8.46 14.63 -11.86
C THR A 74 -7.12 15.06 -12.46
N GLN A 75 -6.76 16.34 -12.31
CA GLN A 75 -5.50 16.86 -12.85
C GLN A 75 -4.30 16.35 -12.03
N LEU A 76 -4.42 16.30 -10.70
CA LEU A 76 -3.39 15.72 -9.85
C LEU A 76 -3.23 14.20 -10.04
N ASP A 77 -4.33 13.48 -10.27
CA ASP A 77 -4.30 12.04 -10.53
C ASP A 77 -3.43 11.73 -11.76
N LYS A 78 -3.54 12.52 -12.85
CA LYS A 78 -2.69 12.32 -14.03
C LYS A 78 -1.19 12.42 -13.76
N ALA A 79 -0.79 13.21 -12.75
CA ALA A 79 0.62 13.47 -12.44
C ALA A 79 1.16 12.59 -11.30
N PHE A 80 0.32 12.24 -10.33
CA PHE A 80 0.75 11.61 -9.07
C PHE A 80 0.12 10.25 -8.80
N LEU A 81 -0.96 9.89 -9.51
CA LEU A 81 -1.49 8.53 -9.43
C LEU A 81 -0.56 7.63 -10.23
N ARG A 82 0.25 6.85 -9.53
CA ARG A 82 1.10 5.85 -10.18
C ARG A 82 0.19 4.83 -10.86
N ASP A 83 0.55 4.42 -12.08
CA ASP A 83 -0.15 3.37 -12.81
C ASP A 83 -0.24 2.12 -11.92
N ASP A 84 -1.38 1.43 -11.97
CA ASP A 84 -1.59 0.19 -11.22
C ASP A 84 -0.51 -0.85 -11.57
N LYS A 85 0.05 -0.80 -12.78
CA LYS A 85 1.21 -1.62 -13.17
C LYS A 85 2.48 -1.28 -12.41
N ASP A 86 2.77 0.00 -12.21
CA ASP A 86 3.94 0.43 -11.45
C ASP A 86 3.78 0.04 -9.97
N LYS A 87 2.56 0.20 -9.43
CA LYS A 87 2.23 -0.21 -8.06
C LYS A 87 2.35 -1.72 -7.87
N ALA A 88 1.81 -2.50 -8.81
CA ALA A 88 1.90 -3.95 -8.81
C ALA A 88 3.36 -4.40 -8.88
N TYR A 89 4.15 -3.78 -9.78
CA TYR A 89 5.57 -4.09 -9.94
C TYR A 89 6.37 -3.73 -8.69
N GLU A 90 6.15 -2.58 -8.06
CA GLU A 90 6.84 -2.22 -6.82
C GLU A 90 6.44 -3.08 -5.63
N ALA A 91 5.15 -3.42 -5.50
CA ALA A 91 4.67 -4.31 -4.45
C ALA A 91 5.29 -5.71 -4.63
N TYR A 92 5.31 -6.22 -5.86
CA TYR A 92 5.97 -7.47 -6.20
C TYR A 92 7.47 -7.42 -5.93
N LYS A 93 8.18 -6.39 -6.41
CA LYS A 93 9.62 -6.21 -6.20
C LYS A 93 9.98 -6.14 -4.72
N ASN A 94 9.25 -5.36 -3.91
CA ASN A 94 9.47 -5.27 -2.46
C ASN A 94 9.29 -6.60 -1.72
N PHE A 95 8.40 -7.45 -2.23
CA PHE A 95 8.21 -8.81 -1.75
C PHE A 95 9.35 -9.72 -2.23
N ASP A 96 9.64 -9.71 -3.53
CA ASP A 96 10.58 -10.63 -4.18
C ASP A 96 12.02 -10.43 -3.72
N THR A 97 12.43 -9.19 -3.45
CA THR A 97 13.77 -8.85 -2.98
C THR A 97 13.91 -8.84 -1.45
N PHE A 98 12.86 -9.21 -0.71
CA PHE A 98 12.93 -9.21 0.75
C PHE A 98 13.74 -10.40 1.25
N VAL A 99 14.84 -10.12 1.96
CA VAL A 99 15.73 -11.10 2.56
C VAL A 99 15.85 -10.83 4.06
N LYS A 100 15.88 -11.88 4.87
CA LYS A 100 16.07 -11.78 6.31
C LYS A 100 17.44 -11.18 6.62
N THR A 101 17.44 -10.07 7.35
CA THR A 101 18.67 -9.48 7.91
C THR A 101 19.06 -10.15 9.22
N GLU A 102 20.32 -10.05 9.64
CA GLU A 102 20.83 -10.63 10.90
C GLU A 102 20.06 -10.14 12.13
N ASN A 103 19.62 -8.87 12.12
CA ASN A 103 18.91 -8.23 13.24
C ASN A 103 17.43 -8.62 13.37
N LEU A 104 16.87 -9.35 12.39
CA LEU A 104 15.45 -9.71 12.38
C LEU A 104 15.28 -11.13 12.95
N SER A 105 14.33 -11.34 13.86
CA SER A 105 14.02 -12.70 14.33
C SER A 105 13.34 -13.51 13.20
N MET A 106 13.33 -14.84 13.31
CA MET A 106 12.64 -15.68 12.31
C MET A 106 11.13 -15.42 12.30
N SER A 107 10.52 -15.21 13.47
CA SER A 107 9.09 -14.91 13.61
C SER A 107 8.73 -13.57 12.97
N ASP A 108 9.53 -12.52 13.23
CA ASP A 108 9.30 -11.20 12.63
C ASP A 108 9.53 -11.22 11.12
N TYR A 109 10.49 -12.02 10.65
CA TYR A 109 10.71 -12.24 9.22
C TYR A 109 9.48 -12.84 8.54
N ILE A 110 8.88 -13.90 9.10
CA ILE A 110 7.68 -14.54 8.54
C ILE A 110 6.52 -13.53 8.48
N ILE A 111 6.29 -12.79 9.57
CA ILE A 111 5.22 -11.77 9.63
C ILE A 111 5.41 -10.70 8.55
N GLU A 112 6.63 -10.18 8.39
CA GLU A 112 6.92 -9.13 7.41
C GLU A 112 6.88 -9.68 5.97
N PHE A 113 7.30 -10.92 5.75
CA PHE A 113 7.19 -11.62 4.47
C PHE A 113 5.72 -11.78 4.05
N ASP A 114 4.86 -12.28 4.94
CA ASP A 114 3.43 -12.44 4.67
C ASP A 114 2.72 -11.12 4.42
N LYS A 115 3.08 -10.08 5.18
CA LYS A 115 2.56 -8.72 4.99
C LYS A 115 2.95 -8.15 3.63
N ARG A 116 4.19 -8.36 3.18
CA ARG A 116 4.66 -7.92 1.86
C ARG A 116 3.98 -8.70 0.74
N TYR A 117 3.87 -10.02 0.86
CA TYR A 117 3.15 -10.83 -0.12
C TYR A 117 1.66 -10.44 -0.21
N SER A 118 1.01 -10.20 0.93
CA SER A 118 -0.38 -9.74 0.98
C SER A 118 -0.59 -8.39 0.27
N LYS A 119 0.41 -7.49 0.28
CA LYS A 119 0.36 -6.25 -0.52
C LYS A 119 0.42 -6.53 -2.01
N SER A 120 1.26 -7.46 -2.45
CA SER A 120 1.34 -7.85 -3.87
C SER A 120 0.05 -8.53 -4.36
N LYS A 121 -0.60 -9.34 -3.52
CA LYS A 121 -1.89 -9.99 -3.83
C LYS A 121 -3.02 -9.00 -4.15
N LYS A 122 -2.96 -7.77 -3.62
CA LYS A 122 -3.96 -6.72 -3.93
C LYS A 122 -3.96 -6.31 -5.41
N TYR A 123 -2.91 -6.66 -6.14
CA TYR A 123 -2.74 -6.40 -7.56
C TYR A 123 -2.74 -7.70 -8.39
N ASP A 124 -3.43 -8.74 -7.90
CA ASP A 124 -3.52 -10.07 -8.52
C ASP A 124 -2.17 -10.79 -8.73
N MET A 125 -1.11 -10.35 -8.04
CA MET A 125 0.21 -11.00 -8.05
C MET A 125 0.21 -12.20 -7.09
N THR A 126 -0.46 -13.28 -7.50
CA THR A 126 -0.52 -14.53 -6.74
C THR A 126 0.54 -15.52 -7.23
N LEU A 127 1.21 -16.18 -6.28
CA LEU A 127 2.18 -17.24 -6.52
C LEU A 127 1.65 -18.58 -6.02
N PRO A 128 2.00 -19.70 -6.68
CA PRO A 128 1.74 -21.04 -6.15
C PRO A 128 2.34 -21.21 -4.75
N GLU A 129 1.63 -21.93 -3.88
CA GLU A 129 2.02 -22.14 -2.47
C GLU A 129 3.44 -22.72 -2.34
N ALA A 130 3.80 -23.67 -3.19
CA ALA A 130 5.14 -24.26 -3.20
C ALA A 130 6.24 -23.23 -3.52
N VAL A 131 5.99 -22.33 -4.49
CA VAL A 131 6.93 -21.26 -4.86
C VAL A 131 7.09 -20.26 -3.72
N LEU A 132 6.00 -19.95 -3.02
CA LEU A 132 6.02 -19.08 -1.84
C LEU A 132 6.84 -19.70 -0.70
N ALA A 133 6.65 -20.98 -0.41
CA ALA A 133 7.39 -21.71 0.60
C ALA A 133 8.90 -21.76 0.27
N PHE A 134 9.25 -22.02 -0.99
CA PHE A 134 10.65 -22.00 -1.42
C PHE A 134 11.28 -20.61 -1.28
N LYS A 135 10.57 -19.55 -1.70
CA LYS A 135 11.05 -18.17 -1.52
C LYS A 135 11.24 -17.82 -0.05
N LEU A 136 10.29 -18.20 0.82
CA LEU A 136 10.39 -17.97 2.25
C LEU A 136 11.66 -18.62 2.82
N LEU A 137 11.94 -19.87 2.47
CA LEU A 137 13.12 -20.63 2.92
C LEU A 137 14.42 -20.08 2.35
N ASP A 138 14.46 -19.71 1.07
CA ASP A 138 15.66 -19.21 0.41
C ASP A 138 16.09 -17.86 0.95
N ASN A 139 15.13 -17.00 1.26
CA ASN A 139 15.37 -15.65 1.76
C ASN A 139 15.46 -15.59 3.30
N ALA A 140 15.25 -16.70 4.00
CA ALA A 140 15.32 -16.76 5.46
C ALA A 140 16.75 -16.78 6.03
N GLY A 141 17.79 -16.76 5.19
CA GLY A 141 19.19 -16.82 5.65
C GLY A 141 19.55 -18.14 6.34
N LEU A 142 18.82 -19.22 6.05
CA LEU A 142 19.02 -20.55 6.63
C LEU A 142 20.19 -21.28 5.98
N SER A 143 20.90 -22.10 6.75
CA SER A 143 21.89 -23.02 6.21
C SER A 143 21.22 -24.12 5.36
N SER A 144 21.98 -24.76 4.47
CA SER A 144 21.45 -25.87 3.65
C SER A 144 20.82 -26.98 4.49
N ARG A 145 21.37 -27.22 5.69
CA ARG A 145 20.86 -28.21 6.64
C ARG A 145 19.52 -27.79 7.25
N ASP A 146 19.40 -26.53 7.67
CA ASP A 146 18.16 -26.02 8.28
C ASP A 146 17.02 -25.95 7.25
N LYS A 147 17.33 -25.63 5.99
CA LYS A 147 16.37 -25.71 4.88
C LYS A 147 15.86 -27.13 4.66
N GLN A 148 16.74 -28.14 4.69
CA GLN A 148 16.32 -29.55 4.57
C GLN A 148 15.44 -29.98 5.74
N LEU A 149 15.79 -29.60 6.97
CA LEU A 149 14.96 -29.90 8.15
C LEU A 149 13.56 -29.26 8.04
N ALA A 150 13.48 -28.00 7.60
CA ALA A 150 12.21 -27.31 7.40
C ALA A 150 11.35 -27.97 6.30
N LEU A 151 11.97 -28.39 5.18
CA LEU A 151 11.28 -29.09 4.11
C LEU A 151 10.73 -30.45 4.59
N THR A 152 11.53 -31.25 5.28
CA THR A 152 11.09 -32.54 5.84
C THR A 152 9.93 -32.37 6.82
N ALA A 153 10.04 -31.41 7.74
CA ALA A 153 8.95 -31.10 8.67
C ALA A 153 7.66 -30.66 7.95
N SER A 154 7.77 -29.92 6.84
CA SER A 154 6.61 -29.48 6.06
C SER A 154 5.97 -30.61 5.22
N SER A 155 6.75 -31.57 4.73
CA SER A 155 6.22 -32.78 4.08
C SER A 155 5.52 -33.68 5.09
N ASP A 156 6.06 -33.80 6.31
CA ASP A 156 5.46 -34.60 7.37
C ASP A 156 4.10 -34.02 7.83
N VAL A 157 3.96 -32.69 7.85
CA VAL A 157 2.70 -32.00 8.15
C VAL A 157 1.66 -32.21 7.05
N LYS A 158 2.05 -32.31 5.77
CA LYS A 158 1.13 -32.68 4.68
C LYS A 158 0.72 -34.15 4.72
N SER A 159 1.57 -35.05 5.22
CA SER A 159 1.22 -36.47 5.42
C SER A 159 0.47 -36.76 6.72
N ALA A 160 0.51 -35.89 7.73
CA ALA A 160 -0.20 -36.07 9.00
C ALA A 160 -1.71 -35.70 8.93
N GLY A 161 -2.22 -35.31 7.75
CA GLY A 161 -3.59 -34.87 7.53
C GLY A 161 -4.52 -35.85 6.82
N VAL A 162 -4.17 -37.14 6.67
CA VAL A 162 -5.05 -38.15 6.02
C VAL A 162 -5.22 -39.46 6.82
N ASP A 163 -4.64 -39.63 8.02
CA ASP A 163 -4.85 -40.86 8.82
C ASP A 163 -5.61 -40.63 10.13
N THR A 164 -6.74 -39.93 10.06
CA THR A 164 -7.83 -40.11 11.03
C THR A 164 -9.10 -40.56 10.33
N LEU A 165 -9.09 -41.74 9.70
CA LEU A 165 -10.31 -42.52 9.46
C LEU A 165 -10.04 -44.02 9.57
N ASN A 166 -10.62 -44.62 10.61
CA ASN A 166 -10.98 -46.03 10.77
C ASN A 166 -9.87 -47.08 10.94
N ILE A 167 -9.59 -47.43 12.20
CA ILE A 167 -9.69 -48.84 12.61
C ILE A 167 -10.46 -48.90 13.94
N ASN A 168 -11.75 -49.23 13.84
CA ASN A 168 -12.47 -49.98 14.87
C ASN A 168 -12.42 -51.45 14.44
N LEU A 169 -12.18 -52.33 15.42
CA LEU A 169 -11.91 -53.79 15.40
C LEU A 169 -10.42 -54.16 15.39
#